data_AF-A0A562LGX2-F1
#
_entry.id   AF-A0A562LGX2-F1
#
_cell.length_a   1.000
_cell.length_b   1.000
_cell.length_c   1.000
_cell.angle_alpha   90.00
_cell.angle_beta   90.00
_cell.angle_gamma   90.00
#
_symmetry.space_group_name_H-M   'P 1'
#
loop_
_entity.id
_entity.type
_entity.pdbx_description
1 polymer ?
#
loop_
_entity_poly.entity_id
_entity_poly.type
_entity_poly.pdbx_seq_one_letter_code
_entity_poly.pdbx_strand_id
1 'polypeptide(L)'
;MTLKPSDLPSDLASAYLALLAEREALQAERDVAVADAANARAELSDSEVLIAHLELRIEKLKRELHGQRSERTARLLEQLELELEELATTATENELAAQAAAAKTQSVSAFTRKRPVRKPWPDDIERERVVIEAPRTCACCGGSRLAKVGEDVTKTLEEIPRRFKVIETVREKFTCRDCEKISQPPAPFHATPRGFIGPQLLATILFDKFGMHIPLNRQSVRFKAERIDLPLSTLADHVGHGTFAVTPLFQLIERHVLAAERLHGDDTTIRILAKGKCTTGRIWTYVRDDRPFAGPAPPAAVYYASGDRRGEHPQKHLAVFGGILQADCYSGFEPLFDPKRKAMPITPAFCLAHARRGFFELADIEKAARDGQKGKPVSPIALEAVRRLDALFEIERAINGRSADGRRAVRQERIALGRRNWTFAGSQRGADRAAIMLTMITTCRLNDVDPKAWLADVLARIADLPTSRLHELLPWEWKLLRQANPTDQQAA
;
A
#
# COMPACT_ATOMS: atom_id res chain seq x y z
N MET A 1 11.26 -18.12 39.05
CA MET A 1 11.77 -18.35 40.42
C MET A 1 12.51 -17.08 40.84
N THR A 2 11.97 -16.25 41.72
CA THR A 2 12.68 -15.04 42.18
C THR A 2 13.71 -15.42 43.25
N LEU A 3 15.00 -15.35 42.92
CA LEU A 3 16.11 -15.55 43.86
C LEU A 3 16.02 -14.51 44.99
N LYS A 4 16.22 -14.92 46.24
CA LYS A 4 16.26 -13.97 47.37
C LYS A 4 17.59 -13.21 47.31
N PRO A 5 17.66 -11.95 47.81
CA PRO A 5 18.89 -11.15 47.78
C PRO A 5 20.10 -11.80 48.47
N SER A 6 19.86 -12.75 49.39
CA SER A 6 20.88 -13.54 50.10
C SER A 6 21.56 -14.62 49.24
N ASP A 7 21.00 -14.93 48.08
CA ASP A 7 21.41 -16.05 47.24
C ASP A 7 22.19 -15.59 46.00
N LEU A 8 22.42 -14.27 45.88
CA LEU A 8 23.20 -13.68 44.80
C LEU A 8 24.70 -13.87 45.07
N PRO A 9 25.48 -14.31 44.06
CA PRO A 9 26.92 -14.43 44.19
C PRO A 9 27.58 -13.11 44.63
N SER A 10 28.61 -13.20 45.46
CA SER A 10 29.33 -12.04 45.99
C SER A 10 30.18 -11.31 44.95
N ASP A 11 30.40 -11.90 43.78
CA ASP A 11 31.16 -11.33 42.67
C ASP A 11 30.28 -11.00 41.46
N LEU A 12 30.65 -9.93 40.74
CA LEU A 12 29.89 -9.39 39.61
C LEU A 12 29.79 -10.38 38.44
N ALA A 13 30.81 -11.21 38.21
CA ALA A 13 30.83 -12.13 37.08
C ALA A 13 29.83 -13.26 37.29
N SER A 14 29.80 -13.84 38.48
CA SER A 14 28.83 -14.87 38.86
C SER A 14 27.39 -14.32 38.90
N ALA A 15 27.19 -13.09 39.38
CA ALA A 15 25.88 -12.43 39.34
C ALA A 15 25.40 -12.18 37.89
N TYR A 16 26.30 -11.77 37.00
CA TYR A 16 26.00 -11.60 35.57
C TYR A 16 25.63 -12.94 34.90
N LEU A 17 26.36 -14.01 35.19
CA LEU A 17 26.05 -15.35 34.68
C LEU A 17 24.70 -15.88 35.20
N ALA A 18 24.38 -15.64 36.48
CA ALA A 18 23.08 -16.01 37.05
C ALA A 18 21.92 -15.26 36.36
N LEU A 19 22.09 -13.97 36.06
CA LEU A 19 21.11 -13.18 35.30
C LEU A 19 20.94 -13.65 33.86
N LEU A 20 22.03 -14.04 33.19
CA LEU A 20 21.96 -14.64 31.86
C LEU A 20 21.19 -15.97 31.88
N ALA A 21 21.49 -16.84 32.84
CA ALA A 21 20.80 -18.12 33.00
C ALA A 21 19.31 -17.95 33.33
N GLU A 22 18.96 -17.01 34.23
CA GLU A 22 17.55 -16.68 34.53
C GLU A 22 16.84 -16.13 33.29
N ARG A 23 17.50 -15.26 32.52
CA ARG A 23 16.95 -14.75 31.26
C ARG A 23 16.73 -15.86 30.24
N GLU A 24 17.67 -16.78 30.09
CA GLU A 24 17.55 -17.93 29.18
C GLU A 24 16.39 -18.84 29.61
N ALA A 25 16.26 -19.12 30.92
CA ALA A 25 15.14 -19.90 31.45
C ALA A 25 13.79 -19.23 31.20
N LEU A 26 13.68 -17.92 31.48
CA LEU A 26 12.47 -17.14 31.19
C LEU A 26 12.16 -17.07 29.69
N GLN A 27 13.19 -17.00 28.83
CA GLN A 27 13.01 -17.04 27.39
C GLN A 27 12.47 -18.41 26.95
N ALA A 28 13.01 -19.50 27.48
CA ALA A 28 12.52 -20.85 27.20
C ALA A 28 11.07 -21.03 27.66
N GLU A 29 10.72 -20.64 28.90
CA GLU A 29 9.36 -20.68 29.42
C GLU A 29 8.38 -19.87 28.54
N ARG A 30 8.79 -18.66 28.14
CA ARG A 30 8.00 -17.83 27.24
C ARG A 30 7.82 -18.50 25.87
N ASP A 31 8.86 -19.07 25.31
CA ASP A 31 8.81 -19.68 23.99
C ASP A 31 7.90 -20.92 23.97
N VAL A 32 7.87 -21.69 25.08
CA VAL A 32 6.87 -22.76 25.31
C VAL A 32 5.46 -22.19 25.37
N ALA A 33 5.21 -21.20 26.22
CA ALA A 33 3.87 -20.60 26.36
C ALA A 33 3.34 -20.00 25.05
N VAL A 34 4.23 -19.38 24.26
CA VAL A 34 3.90 -18.84 22.93
C VAL A 34 3.57 -19.97 21.95
N ALA A 35 4.30 -21.08 21.98
CA ALA A 35 4.02 -22.25 21.13
C ALA A 35 2.66 -22.89 21.48
N ASP A 36 2.36 -23.07 22.77
CA ASP A 36 1.08 -23.62 23.23
C ASP A 36 -0.11 -22.72 22.84
N ALA A 37 0.03 -21.40 23.06
CA ALA A 37 -1.01 -20.44 22.66
C ALA A 37 -1.22 -20.41 21.14
N ALA A 38 -0.15 -20.54 20.35
CA ALA A 38 -0.23 -20.62 18.90
C ALA A 38 -0.92 -21.91 18.43
N ASN A 39 -0.60 -23.06 19.05
CA ASN A 39 -1.27 -24.34 18.80
C ASN A 39 -2.77 -24.26 19.11
N ALA A 40 -3.15 -23.77 20.29
CA ALA A 40 -4.56 -23.63 20.68
C ALA A 40 -5.34 -22.71 19.72
N ARG A 41 -4.72 -21.61 19.27
CA ARG A 41 -5.32 -20.73 18.26
C ARG A 41 -5.47 -21.43 16.90
N ALA A 42 -4.49 -22.23 16.47
CA ALA A 42 -4.57 -23.01 15.25
C ALA A 42 -5.70 -24.04 15.29
N GLU A 43 -5.82 -24.79 16.39
CA GLU A 43 -6.90 -25.76 16.63
C GLU A 43 -8.30 -25.13 16.61
N LEU A 44 -8.44 -23.96 17.26
CA LEU A 44 -9.70 -23.22 17.25
C LEU A 44 -10.08 -22.80 15.83
N SER A 45 -9.14 -22.22 15.09
CA SER A 45 -9.41 -21.78 13.71
C SER A 45 -9.69 -22.94 12.76
N ASP A 46 -9.05 -24.10 12.93
CA ASP A 46 -9.37 -25.31 12.14
C ASP A 46 -10.80 -25.80 12.43
N SER A 47 -11.22 -25.76 13.70
CA SER A 47 -12.59 -26.10 14.09
C SER A 47 -13.62 -25.15 13.46
N GLU A 48 -13.34 -23.84 13.45
CA GLU A 48 -14.19 -22.83 12.79
C GLU A 48 -14.32 -23.08 11.28
N VAL A 49 -13.22 -23.46 10.60
CA VAL A 49 -13.24 -23.84 9.18
C VAL A 49 -14.12 -25.06 8.94
N LEU A 50 -14.00 -26.09 9.78
CA LEU A 50 -14.82 -27.29 9.65
C LEU A 50 -16.31 -26.97 9.81
N ILE A 51 -16.66 -26.15 10.80
CA ILE A 51 -18.04 -25.70 11.02
C ILE A 51 -18.56 -24.97 9.78
N ALA A 52 -17.85 -23.96 9.29
CA ALA A 52 -18.25 -23.20 8.11
C ALA A 52 -18.37 -24.08 6.84
N HIS A 53 -17.46 -25.05 6.68
CA HIS A 53 -17.51 -26.00 5.56
C HIS A 53 -18.77 -26.88 5.61
N LEU A 54 -19.10 -27.41 6.79
CA LEU A 54 -20.28 -28.24 7.00
C LEU A 54 -21.57 -27.44 6.79
N GLU A 55 -21.65 -26.20 7.30
CA GLU A 55 -22.77 -25.30 7.09
C GLU A 55 -22.99 -25.01 5.58
N LEU A 56 -21.92 -24.67 4.85
CA LEU A 56 -21.98 -24.47 3.40
C LEU A 56 -22.46 -25.74 2.68
N ARG A 57 -21.98 -26.92 3.09
CA ARG A 57 -22.37 -28.20 2.47
C ARG A 57 -23.83 -28.51 2.73
N ILE A 58 -24.32 -28.28 3.94
CA ILE A 58 -25.72 -28.45 4.33
C ILE A 58 -26.62 -27.56 3.46
N GLU A 59 -26.27 -26.28 3.29
CA GLU A 59 -27.09 -25.36 2.47
C GLU A 59 -27.05 -25.72 0.97
N LYS A 60 -25.91 -26.21 0.45
CA LYS A 60 -25.85 -26.76 -0.92
C LYS A 60 -26.76 -27.97 -1.10
N LEU A 61 -26.74 -28.92 -0.17
CA LEU A 61 -27.60 -30.11 -0.21
C LEU A 61 -29.09 -29.76 -0.08
N LYS A 62 -29.44 -28.82 0.81
CA LYS A 62 -30.83 -28.32 0.92
C LYS A 62 -31.31 -27.71 -0.39
N ARG A 63 -30.45 -26.98 -1.11
CA ARG A 63 -30.78 -26.42 -2.42
C ARG A 63 -30.99 -27.51 -3.48
N GLU A 64 -30.16 -28.56 -3.48
CA GLU A 64 -30.32 -29.71 -4.38
C GLU A 64 -31.65 -30.45 -4.11
N LEU A 65 -31.99 -30.68 -2.84
CA LEU A 65 -33.21 -31.39 -2.43
C LEU A 65 -34.49 -30.60 -2.67
N HIS A 66 -34.49 -29.29 -2.44
CA HIS A 66 -35.71 -28.47 -2.43
C HIS A 66 -35.86 -27.55 -3.66
N GLY A 67 -34.87 -27.55 -4.57
CA GLY A 67 -34.83 -26.70 -5.77
C GLY A 67 -34.54 -25.22 -5.45
N GLN A 68 -34.45 -24.40 -6.51
CA GLN A 68 -34.30 -22.94 -6.39
C GLN A 68 -35.61 -22.31 -5.91
N ARG A 69 -35.88 -22.32 -4.60
CA ARG A 69 -37.07 -21.64 -4.06
C ARG A 69 -36.91 -20.12 -3.90
N SER A 70 -35.71 -19.53 -4.06
CA SER A 70 -35.52 -18.06 -4.11
C SER A 70 -34.11 -17.61 -4.53
N GLU A 71 -33.97 -16.38 -5.05
CA GLU A 71 -32.67 -15.68 -5.22
C GLU A 71 -31.89 -15.53 -3.90
N ARG A 72 -32.61 -15.52 -2.76
CA ARG A 72 -32.03 -15.36 -1.43
C ARG A 72 -31.09 -16.51 -1.05
N THR A 73 -31.38 -17.73 -1.51
CA THR A 73 -30.52 -18.90 -1.26
C THR A 73 -29.21 -18.83 -2.05
N ALA A 74 -29.21 -18.23 -3.25
CA ALA A 74 -27.97 -18.04 -4.02
C ALA A 74 -27.03 -17.05 -3.33
N ARG A 75 -27.57 -15.92 -2.85
CA ARG A 75 -26.79 -14.92 -2.09
C ARG A 75 -26.25 -15.48 -0.77
N LEU A 76 -27.01 -16.34 -0.08
CA LEU A 76 -26.54 -17.00 1.14
C LEU A 76 -25.34 -17.91 0.87
N LEU A 77 -25.36 -18.68 -0.22
CA LEU A 77 -24.25 -19.54 -0.60
C LEU A 77 -22.99 -18.74 -0.93
N GLU A 78 -23.13 -17.63 -1.68
CA GLU A 78 -22.00 -16.72 -1.95
C GLU A 78 -21.40 -16.15 -0.66
N GLN A 79 -22.25 -15.79 0.31
CA GLN A 79 -21.81 -15.29 1.61
C GLN A 79 -21.08 -16.35 2.43
N LEU A 80 -21.60 -17.58 2.48
CA LEU A 80 -20.96 -18.71 3.17
C LEU A 80 -19.64 -19.12 2.50
N GLU A 81 -19.54 -19.00 1.18
CA GLU A 81 -18.28 -19.21 0.46
C GLU A 81 -17.23 -18.17 0.85
N LEU A 82 -17.60 -16.89 0.93
CA LEU A 82 -16.71 -15.82 1.39
C LEU A 82 -16.24 -16.05 2.83
N GLU A 83 -17.15 -16.47 3.72
CA GLU A 83 -16.80 -16.78 5.11
C GLU A 83 -15.84 -17.97 5.22
N LEU A 84 -16.11 -19.05 4.48
CA LEU A 84 -15.22 -20.22 4.43
C LEU A 84 -13.83 -19.86 3.90
N GLU A 85 -13.77 -19.00 2.88
CA GLU A 85 -12.52 -18.49 2.30
C GLU A 85 -11.65 -17.79 3.35
N GLU A 86 -12.21 -16.84 4.09
CA GLU A 86 -11.48 -16.06 5.10
C GLU A 86 -11.06 -16.92 6.30
N LEU A 87 -11.94 -17.82 6.76
CA LEU A 87 -11.61 -18.75 7.85
C LEU A 87 -10.51 -19.74 7.44
N ALA A 88 -10.56 -20.29 6.22
CA ALA A 88 -9.56 -21.25 5.76
C ALA A 88 -8.18 -20.60 5.56
N THR A 89 -8.17 -19.36 5.07
CA THR A 89 -6.95 -18.53 4.98
C THR A 89 -6.36 -18.33 6.38
N THR A 90 -7.18 -17.86 7.33
CA THR A 90 -6.78 -17.61 8.72
C THR A 90 -6.26 -18.87 9.42
N ALA A 91 -6.93 -20.01 9.23
CA ALA A 91 -6.52 -21.27 9.83
C ALA A 91 -5.14 -21.72 9.31
N THR A 92 -4.85 -21.46 8.03
CA THR A 92 -3.54 -21.77 7.46
C THR A 92 -2.44 -20.86 8.03
N GLU A 93 -2.71 -19.57 8.17
CA GLU A 93 -1.76 -18.63 8.80
C GLU A 93 -1.49 -19.01 10.26
N ASN A 94 -2.53 -19.38 11.02
CA ASN A 94 -2.38 -19.83 12.40
C ASN A 94 -1.61 -21.16 12.50
N GLU A 95 -1.84 -22.12 11.60
CA GLU A 95 -1.06 -23.36 11.52
C GLU A 95 0.44 -23.06 11.28
N LEU A 96 0.75 -22.14 10.36
CA LEU A 96 2.13 -21.73 10.07
C LEU A 96 2.77 -20.98 11.24
N ALA A 97 2.02 -20.10 11.92
CA ALA A 97 2.48 -19.42 13.11
C ALA A 97 2.77 -20.41 14.26
N ALA A 98 1.93 -21.43 14.43
CA ALA A 98 2.15 -22.51 15.39
C ALA A 98 3.40 -23.32 15.06
N GLN A 99 3.63 -23.65 13.78
CA GLN A 99 4.87 -24.30 13.33
C GLN A 99 6.11 -23.45 13.61
N ALA A 100 6.06 -22.16 13.30
CA ALA A 100 7.17 -21.24 13.54
C ALA A 100 7.45 -21.01 15.03
N ALA A 101 6.41 -21.02 15.88
CA ALA A 101 6.56 -20.91 17.33
C ALA A 101 7.13 -22.20 17.93
N ALA A 102 6.58 -23.36 17.56
CA ALA A 102 7.07 -24.67 17.99
C ALA A 102 8.52 -24.91 17.59
N ALA A 103 8.98 -24.42 16.42
CA ALA A 103 10.37 -24.53 15.99
C ALA A 103 11.40 -23.85 16.92
N LYS A 104 10.95 -22.95 17.82
CA LYS A 104 11.81 -22.27 18.81
C LYS A 104 11.98 -23.06 20.11
N THR A 105 11.23 -24.15 20.29
CA THR A 105 11.29 -24.99 21.48
C THR A 105 11.37 -26.46 21.09
N GLN A 106 11.93 -27.29 21.97
CA GLN A 106 11.94 -28.75 21.78
C GLN A 106 10.79 -29.45 22.50
N SER A 107 10.06 -28.75 23.39
CA SER A 107 9.06 -29.37 24.26
C SER A 107 7.65 -29.41 23.67
N VAL A 108 7.36 -28.58 22.67
CA VAL A 108 6.03 -28.44 22.08
C VAL A 108 6.06 -28.86 20.61
N SER A 109 5.25 -29.85 20.25
CA SER A 109 5.04 -30.22 18.85
C SER A 109 4.05 -29.26 18.18
N ALA A 110 4.32 -28.86 16.95
CA ALA A 110 3.41 -28.00 16.19
C ALA A 110 2.10 -28.73 15.84
N PHE A 111 0.98 -28.04 16.01
CA PHE A 111 -0.30 -28.47 15.43
C PHE A 111 -0.17 -28.66 13.91
N THR A 112 -0.78 -29.72 13.39
CA THR A 112 -0.84 -29.99 11.96
C THR A 112 -2.27 -30.34 11.58
N ARG A 113 -2.80 -29.60 10.62
CA ARG A 113 -4.18 -29.78 10.15
C ARG A 113 -4.30 -31.04 9.30
N LYS A 114 -5.39 -31.80 9.47
CA LYS A 114 -5.73 -32.89 8.55
C LYS A 114 -6.23 -32.30 7.23
N ARG A 115 -5.55 -32.63 6.13
CA ARG A 115 -5.93 -32.16 4.79
C ARG A 115 -6.59 -33.27 3.98
N PRO A 116 -7.56 -32.94 3.09
CA PRO A 116 -8.13 -33.91 2.17
C PRO A 116 -7.07 -34.54 1.27
N VAL A 117 -7.30 -35.79 0.88
CA VAL A 117 -6.43 -36.47 -0.08
C VAL A 117 -6.52 -35.74 -1.42
N ARG A 118 -5.35 -35.50 -2.04
CA ARG A 118 -5.25 -34.82 -3.34
C ARG A 118 -5.93 -35.66 -4.40
N LYS A 119 -6.75 -35.01 -5.23
CA LYS A 119 -7.22 -35.62 -6.47
C LYS A 119 -6.05 -35.72 -7.46
N PRO A 120 -5.98 -36.78 -8.28
CA PRO A 120 -5.03 -36.84 -9.37
C PRO A 120 -5.32 -35.72 -10.38
N TRP A 121 -4.26 -35.23 -11.02
CA TRP A 121 -4.38 -34.30 -12.15
C TRP A 121 -4.91 -35.03 -13.39
N PRO A 122 -5.50 -34.32 -14.37
CA PRO A 122 -5.85 -34.90 -15.66
C PRO A 122 -4.66 -35.66 -16.27
N ASP A 123 -4.92 -36.81 -16.89
CA ASP A 123 -3.85 -37.65 -17.45
C ASP A 123 -3.17 -37.00 -18.66
N ASP A 124 -3.90 -36.15 -19.39
CA ASP A 124 -3.47 -35.42 -20.58
C ASP A 124 -2.75 -34.10 -20.28
N ILE A 125 -2.56 -33.75 -19.00
CA ILE A 125 -1.84 -32.51 -18.62
C ILE A 125 -0.36 -32.60 -19.03
N GLU A 126 0.18 -31.49 -19.56
CA GLU A 126 1.60 -31.37 -19.89
C GLU A 126 2.47 -31.65 -18.65
N ARG A 127 3.49 -32.50 -18.79
CA ARG A 127 4.42 -32.85 -17.70
C ARG A 127 5.85 -32.52 -18.08
N GLU A 128 6.54 -31.80 -17.21
CA GLU A 128 7.96 -31.49 -17.35
C GLU A 128 8.74 -32.15 -16.22
N ARG A 129 9.68 -33.05 -16.55
CA ARG A 129 10.49 -33.76 -15.57
C ARG A 129 11.82 -33.05 -15.38
N VAL A 130 12.01 -32.44 -14.21
CA VAL A 130 13.24 -31.71 -13.85
C VAL A 130 14.03 -32.54 -12.85
N VAL A 131 15.18 -33.07 -13.27
CA VAL A 131 16.07 -33.86 -12.40
C VAL A 131 17.07 -32.93 -11.73
N ILE A 132 17.10 -32.94 -10.40
CA ILE A 132 18.14 -32.22 -9.65
C ILE A 132 19.43 -33.00 -9.81
N GLU A 133 20.47 -32.34 -10.36
CA GLU A 133 21.76 -32.98 -10.61
C GLU A 133 22.33 -33.57 -9.32
N ALA A 134 22.78 -34.82 -9.43
CA ALA A 134 23.41 -35.52 -8.35
C ALA A 134 24.79 -34.92 -8.02
N PRO A 135 25.20 -34.91 -6.74
CA PRO A 135 26.60 -34.63 -6.44
C PRO A 135 27.49 -35.68 -7.11
N ARG A 136 28.64 -35.26 -7.67
CA ARG A 136 29.61 -36.17 -8.31
C ARG A 136 30.50 -36.92 -7.32
N THR A 137 30.47 -36.49 -6.06
CA THR A 137 31.30 -37.02 -4.97
C THR A 137 30.46 -37.19 -3.72
N CYS A 138 30.78 -38.21 -2.91
CA CYS A 138 30.11 -38.45 -1.64
C CYS A 138 30.40 -37.32 -0.65
N ALA A 139 29.36 -36.69 -0.11
CA ALA A 139 29.49 -35.65 0.91
C ALA A 139 30.06 -36.16 2.26
N CYS A 140 30.14 -37.48 2.47
CA CYS A 140 30.65 -38.07 3.70
C CYS A 140 32.15 -38.42 3.63
N CYS A 141 32.59 -39.04 2.53
CA CYS A 141 33.96 -39.56 2.40
C CYS A 141 34.72 -39.06 1.17
N GLY A 142 34.09 -38.26 0.30
CA GLY A 142 34.70 -37.75 -0.94
C GLY A 142 34.77 -38.76 -2.09
N GLY A 143 34.37 -40.02 -1.89
CA GLY A 143 34.40 -41.05 -2.93
C GLY A 143 33.52 -40.72 -4.15
N SER A 144 34.00 -41.02 -5.36
CA SER A 144 33.30 -40.76 -6.63
C SER A 144 32.39 -41.91 -7.08
N ARG A 145 32.39 -43.03 -6.35
CA ARG A 145 31.65 -44.24 -6.70
C ARG A 145 30.22 -44.20 -6.16
N LEU A 146 29.39 -43.35 -6.76
CA LEU A 146 27.97 -43.22 -6.43
C LEU A 146 27.11 -44.09 -7.35
N ALA A 147 26.16 -44.82 -6.78
CA ALA A 147 25.19 -45.62 -7.53
C ALA A 147 23.76 -45.16 -7.21
N LYS A 148 22.93 -44.93 -8.23
CA LYS A 148 21.52 -44.59 -8.08
C LYS A 148 20.76 -45.79 -7.50
N VAL A 149 19.97 -45.55 -6.46
CA VAL A 149 19.16 -46.57 -5.75
C VAL A 149 17.66 -46.35 -5.98
N GLY A 150 17.24 -45.10 -6.13
CA GLY A 150 15.84 -44.75 -6.34
C GLY A 150 15.67 -43.26 -6.59
N GLU A 151 14.44 -42.79 -6.58
CA GLU A 151 14.11 -41.38 -6.74
C GLU A 151 12.87 -41.00 -5.96
N ASP A 152 12.86 -39.77 -5.44
CA ASP A 152 11.63 -39.14 -4.95
C ASP A 152 11.18 -38.09 -5.96
N VAL A 153 9.89 -38.13 -6.31
CA VAL A 153 9.28 -37.20 -7.27
C VAL A 153 8.30 -36.29 -6.55
N THR A 154 8.57 -34.99 -6.56
CA THR A 154 7.63 -33.96 -6.09
C THR A 154 6.90 -33.38 -7.29
N LYS A 155 5.56 -33.38 -7.23
CA LYS A 155 4.71 -32.88 -8.31
C LYS A 155 4.15 -31.50 -7.95
N THR A 156 4.41 -30.53 -8.81
CA THR A 156 3.97 -29.15 -8.65
C THR A 156 3.19 -28.72 -9.89
N LEU A 157 1.96 -28.25 -9.70
CA LEU A 157 1.14 -27.63 -10.74
C LEU A 157 1.60 -26.18 -10.92
N GLU A 158 1.97 -25.83 -12.15
CA GLU A 158 2.43 -24.49 -12.51
C GLU A 158 1.57 -23.92 -13.63
N GLU A 159 1.42 -22.60 -13.60
CA GLU A 159 0.82 -21.86 -14.70
C GLU A 159 1.92 -21.30 -15.62
N ILE A 160 1.76 -21.57 -16.91
CA ILE A 160 2.38 -20.78 -17.98
C ILE A 160 1.23 -19.97 -18.58
N PRO A 161 1.39 -18.69 -18.94
CA PRO A 161 0.27 -17.88 -19.43
C PRO A 161 -0.70 -18.65 -20.34
N ARG A 162 -1.94 -18.83 -19.86
CA ARG A 162 -3.06 -19.55 -20.51
C ARG A 162 -2.96 -21.09 -20.63
N ARG A 163 -2.03 -21.75 -19.93
CA ARG A 163 -1.93 -23.22 -19.87
C ARG A 163 -1.34 -23.71 -18.55
N PHE A 164 -1.63 -24.96 -18.19
CA PHE A 164 -1.10 -25.58 -16.98
C PHE A 164 -0.13 -26.71 -17.33
N LYS A 165 0.91 -26.84 -16.51
CA LYS A 165 1.83 -27.97 -16.57
C LYS A 165 2.10 -28.52 -15.18
N VAL A 166 2.38 -29.81 -15.10
CA VAL A 166 2.90 -30.43 -13.88
C VAL A 166 4.42 -30.53 -14.00
N ILE A 167 5.13 -29.86 -13.12
CA ILE A 167 6.58 -29.99 -12.96
C ILE A 167 6.83 -31.15 -11.99
N GLU A 168 7.47 -32.21 -12.48
CA GLU A 168 7.93 -33.35 -11.70
C GLU A 168 9.40 -33.11 -11.32
N THR A 169 9.63 -32.59 -10.12
CA THR A 169 10.99 -32.38 -9.60
C THR A 169 11.51 -33.67 -8.98
N VAL A 170 12.57 -34.21 -9.56
CA VAL A 170 13.11 -35.53 -9.25
C VAL A 170 14.39 -35.39 -8.44
N ARG A 171 14.41 -36.02 -7.27
CA ARG A 171 15.57 -36.10 -6.39
C ARG A 171 16.03 -37.54 -6.33
N GLU A 172 17.08 -37.83 -7.07
CA GLU A 172 17.66 -39.16 -7.11
C GLU A 172 18.37 -39.48 -5.79
N LYS A 173 18.17 -40.70 -5.30
CA LYS A 173 18.83 -41.25 -4.11
C LYS A 173 20.04 -42.05 -4.54
N PHE A 174 21.19 -41.80 -3.92
CA PHE A 174 22.46 -42.45 -4.25
C PHE A 174 23.05 -43.14 -3.04
N THR A 175 23.64 -44.31 -3.25
CA THR A 175 24.52 -44.95 -2.26
C THR A 175 25.98 -44.79 -2.69
N CYS A 176 26.85 -44.46 -1.73
CA CYS A 176 28.30 -44.47 -1.96
C CYS A 176 28.83 -45.89 -1.80
N ARG A 177 29.57 -46.40 -2.79
CA ARG A 177 30.17 -47.75 -2.73
C ARG A 177 31.34 -47.84 -1.74
N ASP A 178 31.91 -46.71 -1.31
CA ASP A 178 33.09 -46.67 -0.43
C ASP A 178 32.73 -46.59 1.05
N CYS A 179 31.59 -45.97 1.41
CA CYS A 179 31.13 -45.84 2.80
C CYS A 179 29.68 -46.29 3.03
N GLU A 180 29.01 -46.82 2.00
CA GLU A 180 27.63 -47.34 1.99
C GLU A 180 26.54 -46.34 2.40
N LYS A 181 26.90 -45.08 2.59
CA LYS A 181 25.97 -44.04 3.04
C LYS A 181 25.08 -43.59 1.89
N ILE A 182 23.78 -43.52 2.18
CA ILE A 182 22.77 -43.00 1.25
C ILE A 182 22.74 -41.47 1.34
N SER A 183 22.76 -40.81 0.20
CA SER A 183 22.65 -39.36 0.05
C SER A 183 21.61 -39.01 -1.00
N GLN A 184 21.05 -37.80 -0.87
CA GLN A 184 20.07 -37.25 -1.79
C GLN A 184 20.30 -35.74 -1.89
N PRO A 185 20.13 -35.13 -3.06
CA PRO A 185 20.10 -33.67 -3.16
C PRO A 185 19.03 -33.08 -2.23
N PRO A 186 19.29 -31.92 -1.61
CA PRO A 186 18.30 -31.27 -0.75
C PRO A 186 16.99 -31.03 -1.52
N ALA A 187 15.87 -31.00 -0.80
CA ALA A 187 14.60 -30.61 -1.41
C ALA A 187 14.73 -29.20 -1.99
N PRO A 188 14.22 -28.96 -3.21
CA PRO A 188 14.11 -27.60 -3.72
C PRO A 188 13.21 -26.78 -2.80
N PHE A 189 13.48 -25.48 -2.74
CA PHE A 189 12.64 -24.56 -1.97
C PHE A 189 11.25 -24.46 -2.61
N HIS A 190 10.21 -24.59 -1.79
CA HIS A 190 8.83 -24.33 -2.19
C HIS A 190 8.25 -23.23 -1.30
N ALA A 191 7.64 -22.23 -1.92
CA ALA A 191 6.97 -21.13 -1.21
C ALA A 191 5.85 -21.64 -0.28
N THR A 192 5.21 -22.75 -0.64
CA THR A 192 4.23 -23.44 0.21
C THR A 192 4.81 -24.77 0.69
N PRO A 193 5.16 -24.93 1.99
CA PRO A 193 5.71 -26.18 2.50
C PRO A 193 4.75 -27.34 2.27
N ARG A 194 5.25 -28.41 1.63
CA ARG A 194 4.45 -29.58 1.22
C ARG A 194 3.30 -29.23 0.25
N GLY A 195 3.24 -28.02 -0.30
CA GLY A 195 2.23 -27.61 -1.27
C GLY A 195 2.51 -28.19 -2.66
N PHE A 196 1.49 -28.19 -3.50
CA PHE A 196 1.60 -28.64 -4.90
C PHE A 196 1.39 -27.51 -5.90
N ILE A 197 1.16 -26.27 -5.44
CA ILE A 197 1.05 -25.11 -6.32
C ILE A 197 2.42 -24.47 -6.48
N GLY A 198 2.80 -24.26 -7.74
CA GLY A 198 4.04 -23.60 -8.13
C GLY A 198 4.00 -22.09 -7.89
N PRO A 199 5.17 -21.43 -7.83
CA PRO A 199 5.26 -19.99 -7.56
C PRO A 199 4.47 -19.12 -8.53
N GLN A 200 4.38 -19.46 -9.83
CA GLN A 200 3.64 -18.62 -10.78
C GLN A 200 2.14 -18.76 -10.60
N LEU A 201 1.62 -19.98 -10.45
CA LEU A 201 0.21 -20.18 -10.14
C LEU A 201 -0.16 -19.55 -8.79
N LEU A 202 0.71 -19.62 -7.78
CA LEU A 202 0.49 -18.93 -6.50
C LEU A 202 0.42 -17.41 -6.69
N ALA A 203 1.32 -16.84 -7.50
CA ALA A 203 1.31 -15.42 -7.83
C ALA A 203 0.01 -15.02 -8.57
N THR A 204 -0.46 -15.82 -9.52
CA THR A 204 -1.74 -15.60 -10.21
C THR A 204 -2.91 -15.61 -9.22
N ILE A 205 -2.99 -16.60 -8.32
CA ILE A 205 -4.07 -16.69 -7.33
C ILE A 205 -4.12 -15.42 -6.45
N LEU A 206 -2.97 -14.98 -5.94
CA LEU A 206 -2.85 -13.80 -5.10
C LEU A 206 -3.16 -12.51 -5.87
N PHE A 207 -2.60 -12.35 -7.07
CA PHE A 207 -2.81 -11.17 -7.90
C PHE A 207 -4.25 -11.07 -8.38
N ASP A 208 -4.87 -12.17 -8.78
CA ASP A 208 -6.27 -12.18 -9.18
C ASP A 208 -7.17 -11.80 -8.01
N LYS A 209 -6.89 -12.30 -6.78
CA LYS A 209 -7.68 -11.97 -5.58
C LYS A 209 -7.55 -10.49 -5.23
N PHE A 210 -6.32 -10.01 -5.06
CA PHE A 210 -6.08 -8.69 -4.47
C PHE A 210 -5.86 -7.57 -5.49
N GLY A 211 -5.22 -7.87 -6.62
CA GLY A 211 -4.93 -6.92 -7.70
C GLY A 211 -6.06 -6.78 -8.72
N MET A 212 -6.73 -7.88 -9.08
CA MET A 212 -7.85 -7.88 -10.04
C MET A 212 -9.23 -7.97 -9.37
N HIS A 213 -9.29 -8.09 -8.04
CA HIS A 213 -10.52 -8.18 -7.26
C HIS A 213 -11.43 -9.35 -7.66
N ILE A 214 -10.85 -10.49 -8.04
CA ILE A 214 -11.55 -11.73 -8.39
C ILE A 214 -11.63 -12.62 -7.15
N PRO A 215 -12.82 -12.82 -6.53
CA PRO A 215 -12.96 -13.66 -5.35
C PRO A 215 -12.60 -15.12 -5.64
N LEU A 216 -12.15 -15.88 -4.63
CA LEU A 216 -11.59 -17.21 -4.87
C LEU A 216 -12.63 -18.22 -5.37
N ASN A 217 -13.91 -18.05 -5.03
CA ASN A 217 -14.97 -18.90 -5.57
C ASN A 217 -15.08 -18.73 -7.10
N ARG A 218 -14.95 -17.49 -7.61
CA ARG A 218 -14.92 -17.22 -9.05
C ARG A 218 -13.64 -17.74 -9.70
N GLN A 219 -12.50 -17.66 -9.03
CA GLN A 219 -11.25 -18.29 -9.52
C GLN A 219 -11.38 -19.81 -9.59
N SER A 220 -11.96 -20.45 -8.57
CA SER A 220 -12.22 -21.90 -8.54
C SER A 220 -13.09 -22.34 -9.72
N VAL A 221 -14.15 -21.60 -10.02
CA VAL A 221 -15.00 -21.84 -11.20
C VAL A 221 -14.22 -21.69 -12.50
N ARG A 222 -13.37 -20.65 -12.64
CA ARG A 222 -12.51 -20.45 -13.81
C ARG A 222 -11.56 -21.64 -14.01
N PHE A 223 -10.78 -21.99 -12.99
CA PHE A 223 -9.83 -23.11 -13.07
C PHE A 223 -10.54 -24.42 -13.43
N LYS A 224 -11.73 -24.65 -12.86
CA LYS A 224 -12.53 -25.82 -13.20
C LYS A 224 -12.98 -25.84 -14.66
N ALA A 225 -13.33 -24.69 -15.24
CA ALA A 225 -13.64 -24.56 -16.66
C ALA A 225 -12.42 -24.86 -17.56
N GLU A 226 -11.22 -24.59 -17.04
CA GLU A 226 -9.93 -24.95 -17.65
C GLU A 226 -9.49 -26.39 -17.33
N ARG A 227 -10.40 -27.23 -16.78
CA ARG A 227 -10.18 -28.64 -16.37
C ARG A 227 -9.22 -28.83 -15.19
N ILE A 228 -8.96 -27.77 -14.43
CA ILE A 228 -8.13 -27.78 -13.23
C ILE A 228 -9.04 -27.65 -11.99
N ASP A 229 -9.30 -28.77 -11.31
CA ASP A 229 -10.17 -28.80 -10.12
C ASP A 229 -9.43 -28.29 -8.87
N LEU A 230 -9.50 -26.98 -8.64
CA LEU A 230 -8.99 -26.31 -7.44
C LEU A 230 -10.15 -25.86 -6.55
N PRO A 231 -10.45 -26.59 -5.46
CA PRO A 231 -11.52 -26.20 -4.53
C PRO A 231 -11.24 -24.87 -3.83
N LEU A 232 -12.31 -24.16 -3.44
CA LEU A 232 -12.24 -22.89 -2.71
C LEU A 232 -11.32 -22.97 -1.48
N SER A 233 -11.44 -24.02 -0.66
CA SER A 233 -10.62 -24.21 0.53
C SER A 233 -9.14 -24.38 0.20
N THR A 234 -8.82 -25.02 -0.93
CA THR A 234 -7.44 -25.17 -1.40
C THR A 234 -6.86 -23.84 -1.84
N LEU A 235 -7.62 -23.02 -2.57
CA LEU A 235 -7.20 -21.67 -2.94
C LEU A 235 -6.97 -20.80 -1.70
N ALA A 236 -7.89 -20.86 -0.73
CA ALA A 236 -7.77 -20.12 0.54
C ALA A 236 -6.54 -20.56 1.36
N ASP A 237 -6.26 -21.87 1.43
CA ASP A 237 -5.03 -22.37 2.06
C ASP A 237 -3.80 -21.74 1.37
N HIS A 238 -3.75 -21.73 0.04
CA HIS A 238 -2.64 -21.16 -0.70
C HIS A 238 -2.50 -19.64 -0.53
N VAL A 239 -3.62 -18.92 -0.40
CA VAL A 239 -3.59 -17.49 -0.02
C VAL A 239 -2.89 -17.33 1.34
N GLY A 240 -3.28 -18.12 2.35
CA GLY A 240 -2.68 -18.06 3.70
C GLY A 240 -1.19 -18.41 3.73
N HIS A 241 -0.75 -19.39 2.93
CA HIS A 241 0.69 -19.65 2.75
C HIS A 241 1.40 -18.46 2.10
N GLY A 242 0.79 -17.88 1.05
CA GLY A 242 1.36 -16.76 0.33
C GLY A 242 1.54 -15.51 1.19
N THR A 243 0.52 -15.13 1.96
CA THR A 243 0.53 -13.98 2.89
C THR A 243 1.56 -14.18 4.00
N PHE A 244 1.62 -15.38 4.59
CA PHE A 244 2.63 -15.71 5.60
C PHE A 244 4.06 -15.59 5.01
N ALA A 245 4.30 -16.15 3.82
CA ALA A 245 5.61 -16.14 3.18
C ALA A 245 6.14 -14.73 2.89
N VAL A 246 5.28 -13.77 2.55
CA VAL A 246 5.68 -12.38 2.24
C VAL A 246 5.72 -11.46 3.48
N THR A 247 5.31 -11.93 4.65
CA THR A 247 5.28 -11.13 5.89
C THR A 247 6.64 -10.49 6.24
N PRO A 248 7.80 -11.17 6.10
CA PRO A 248 9.09 -10.53 6.34
C PRO A 248 9.38 -9.34 5.39
N LEU A 249 8.94 -9.42 4.12
CA LEU A 249 9.06 -8.31 3.18
C LEU A 249 8.15 -7.14 3.57
N PHE A 250 6.92 -7.43 3.99
CA PHE A 250 6.01 -6.41 4.52
C PHE A 250 6.66 -5.63 5.67
N GLN A 251 7.29 -6.32 6.63
CA GLN A 251 7.96 -5.68 7.77
C GLN A 251 9.14 -4.79 7.34
N LEU A 252 9.89 -5.17 6.30
CA LEU A 252 10.95 -4.33 5.74
C LEU A 252 10.37 -3.08 5.06
N ILE A 253 9.28 -3.22 4.31
CA ILE A 253 8.57 -2.10 3.68
C ILE A 253 8.00 -1.17 4.75
N GLU A 254 7.38 -1.71 5.80
CA GLU A 254 6.85 -0.95 6.93
C GLU A 254 7.94 -0.10 7.59
N ARG A 255 9.09 -0.70 7.93
CA ARG A 255 10.24 0.04 8.47
C ARG A 255 10.74 1.11 7.52
N HIS A 256 10.81 0.81 6.23
CA HIS A 256 11.21 1.78 5.21
C HIS A 256 10.24 2.95 5.10
N VAL A 257 8.93 2.71 5.14
CA VAL A 257 7.91 3.76 5.13
C VAL A 257 8.00 4.61 6.40
N LEU A 258 8.03 3.98 7.57
CA LEU A 258 8.05 4.69 8.86
C LEU A 258 9.37 5.43 9.14
N ALA A 259 10.44 5.14 8.40
CA ALA A 259 11.69 5.91 8.43
C ALA A 259 11.66 7.21 7.59
N ALA A 260 10.54 7.53 6.94
CA ALA A 260 10.40 8.74 6.16
C ALA A 260 10.47 10.01 7.04
N GLU A 261 10.90 11.12 6.46
CA GLU A 261 10.73 12.44 7.09
C GLU A 261 9.26 12.89 7.01
N ARG A 262 8.56 12.51 5.94
CA ARG A 262 7.19 12.89 5.61
C ARG A 262 6.39 11.67 5.19
N LEU A 263 5.18 11.55 5.72
CA LEU A 263 4.20 10.56 5.31
C LEU A 263 2.94 11.22 4.80
N HIS A 264 2.34 10.65 3.77
CA HIS A 264 0.95 10.96 3.42
C HIS A 264 0.06 9.92 4.10
N GLY A 265 -0.91 10.37 4.89
CA GLY A 265 -1.88 9.51 5.57
C GLY A 265 -3.26 9.68 4.94
N ASP A 266 -3.94 8.56 4.70
CA ASP A 266 -5.35 8.52 4.29
C ASP A 266 -6.04 7.28 4.84
N ASP A 267 -7.37 7.27 4.83
CA ASP A 267 -8.18 6.09 5.16
C ASP A 267 -9.32 5.89 4.17
N THR A 268 -9.53 4.65 3.76
CA THR A 268 -10.62 4.27 2.86
C THR A 268 -11.57 3.31 3.57
N THR A 269 -12.86 3.50 3.33
CA THR A 269 -13.90 2.62 3.90
C THR A 269 -13.87 1.26 3.23
N ILE A 270 -13.90 0.19 4.02
CA ILE A 270 -14.08 -1.18 3.53
C ILE A 270 -15.22 -1.87 4.28
N ARG A 271 -15.91 -2.80 3.61
CA ARG A 271 -16.91 -3.66 4.21
C ARG A 271 -16.24 -4.92 4.73
N ILE A 272 -16.41 -5.21 6.01
CA ILE A 272 -15.83 -6.38 6.68
C ILE A 272 -16.98 -7.30 7.09
N LEU A 273 -16.93 -8.55 6.65
CA LEU A 273 -17.88 -9.57 7.10
C LEU A 273 -17.38 -10.15 8.43
N ALA A 274 -18.20 -10.06 9.48
CA ALA A 274 -17.91 -10.60 10.79
C ALA A 274 -19.17 -11.29 11.35
N LYS A 275 -19.12 -12.62 11.54
CA LYS A 275 -20.18 -13.43 12.17
C LYS A 275 -21.56 -13.19 11.54
N GLY A 276 -21.64 -13.29 10.21
CA GLY A 276 -22.89 -13.07 9.46
C GLY A 276 -23.37 -11.61 9.39
N LYS A 277 -22.64 -10.64 9.95
CA LYS A 277 -22.93 -9.21 9.87
C LYS A 277 -21.85 -8.48 9.08
N CYS A 278 -22.25 -7.48 8.30
CA CYS A 278 -21.32 -6.62 7.57
C CYS A 278 -21.09 -5.33 8.37
N THR A 279 -19.87 -5.11 8.82
CA THR A 279 -19.44 -3.88 9.49
C THR A 279 -18.65 -3.00 8.55
N THR A 280 -18.56 -1.71 8.91
CA THR A 280 -17.82 -0.71 8.14
C THR A 280 -16.45 -0.50 8.80
N GLY A 281 -15.42 -1.13 8.23
CA GLY A 281 -14.04 -0.98 8.64
C GLY A 281 -13.28 0.06 7.82
N ARG A 282 -11.97 0.14 8.05
CA ARG A 282 -11.05 1.07 7.39
C ARG A 282 -9.78 0.36 6.93
N ILE A 283 -9.32 0.75 5.75
CA ILE A 283 -7.95 0.54 5.30
C ILE A 283 -7.21 1.87 5.44
N TRP A 284 -6.27 1.91 6.36
CA TRP A 284 -5.37 3.04 6.58
C TRP A 284 -4.18 2.90 5.64
N THR A 285 -3.83 3.97 4.95
CA THR A 285 -2.71 4.00 4.02
C THR A 285 -1.72 5.05 4.46
N TYR A 286 -0.45 4.66 4.59
CA TYR A 286 0.65 5.58 4.79
C TYR A 286 1.64 5.46 3.65
N VAL A 287 1.89 6.57 2.96
CA VAL A 287 2.73 6.62 1.76
C VAL A 287 3.96 7.47 2.04
N ARG A 288 5.12 6.84 1.87
CA ARG A 288 6.40 7.52 1.67
C ARG A 288 6.56 7.80 0.19
N ASP A 289 6.52 9.07 -0.20
CA ASP A 289 6.92 9.48 -1.55
C ASP A 289 7.62 10.84 -1.48
N ASP A 290 8.94 10.80 -1.48
CA ASP A 290 9.77 11.99 -1.42
C ASP A 290 10.16 12.53 -2.81
N ARG A 291 9.75 11.89 -3.90
CA ARG A 291 10.10 12.34 -5.27
C ARG A 291 9.65 13.78 -5.55
N PRO A 292 8.44 14.22 -5.15
CA PRO A 292 8.04 15.63 -5.30
C PRO A 292 8.94 16.63 -4.54
N PHE A 293 9.70 16.13 -3.56
CA PHE A 293 10.55 16.89 -2.65
C PHE A 293 12.05 16.70 -2.96
N ALA A 294 12.39 16.11 -4.12
CA ALA A 294 13.75 15.76 -4.54
C ALA A 294 14.44 14.74 -3.62
N GLY A 295 13.67 13.93 -2.88
CA GLY A 295 14.24 12.90 -2.01
C GLY A 295 14.74 11.70 -2.81
N PRO A 296 15.88 11.08 -2.39
CA PRO A 296 16.49 9.97 -3.11
C PRO A 296 15.86 8.61 -2.79
N ALA A 297 15.03 8.54 -1.75
CA ALA A 297 14.50 7.27 -1.27
C ALA A 297 13.37 6.73 -2.18
N PRO A 298 13.33 5.40 -2.41
CA PRO A 298 12.27 4.80 -3.22
C PRO A 298 10.90 4.97 -2.56
N PRO A 299 9.84 5.26 -3.34
CA PRO A 299 8.49 5.40 -2.81
C PRO A 299 7.94 4.05 -2.36
N ALA A 300 7.14 4.06 -1.30
CA ALA A 300 6.48 2.87 -0.77
C ALA A 300 5.21 3.23 -0.02
N ALA A 301 4.29 2.27 0.09
CA ALA A 301 3.08 2.39 0.88
C ALA A 301 2.96 1.20 1.84
N VAL A 302 2.47 1.47 3.04
CA VAL A 302 2.06 0.45 4.00
C VAL A 302 0.57 0.63 4.30
N TYR A 303 -0.12 -0.49 4.42
CA TYR A 303 -1.56 -0.55 4.66
C TYR A 303 -1.84 -1.26 5.98
N TYR A 304 -2.82 -0.75 6.74
CA TYR A 304 -3.35 -1.41 7.92
C TYR A 304 -4.87 -1.49 7.84
N ALA A 305 -5.46 -2.50 8.46
CA ALA A 305 -6.91 -2.66 8.53
C ALA A 305 -7.42 -2.49 9.96
N SER A 306 -8.61 -1.89 10.11
CA SER A 306 -9.34 -1.85 11.38
C SER A 306 -10.83 -2.05 11.18
N GLY A 307 -11.50 -2.57 12.22
CA GLY A 307 -12.95 -2.79 12.23
C GLY A 307 -13.80 -1.53 12.34
N ASP A 308 -13.19 -0.39 12.66
CA ASP A 308 -13.83 0.92 12.78
C ASP A 308 -12.83 2.06 12.46
N ARG A 309 -13.28 3.31 12.60
CA ARG A 309 -12.47 4.53 12.38
C ARG A 309 -12.11 5.21 13.70
N ARG A 310 -11.69 4.48 14.74
CA ARG A 310 -11.24 5.10 16.01
C ARG A 310 -9.81 5.63 15.89
N GLY A 311 -9.51 6.71 16.63
CA GLY A 311 -8.17 7.31 16.67
C GLY A 311 -7.10 6.42 17.32
N GLU A 312 -7.48 5.34 18.02
CA GLU A 312 -6.53 4.37 18.60
C GLU A 312 -5.71 3.64 17.53
N HIS A 313 -6.28 3.42 16.33
CA HIS A 313 -5.61 2.74 15.23
C HIS A 313 -4.43 3.54 14.68
N PRO A 314 -4.60 4.81 14.22
CA PRO A 314 -3.45 5.60 13.79
C PRO A 314 -2.45 5.88 14.92
N GLN A 315 -2.90 5.96 16.17
CA GLN A 315 -2.00 6.02 17.35
C GLN A 315 -1.09 4.79 17.46
N LYS A 316 -1.65 3.59 17.24
CA LYS A 316 -0.88 2.34 17.23
C LYS A 316 0.04 2.26 16.01
N HIS A 317 -0.47 2.54 14.81
CA HIS A 317 0.28 2.42 13.56
C HIS A 317 1.49 3.36 13.53
N LEU A 318 1.31 4.61 13.99
CA LEU A 318 2.32 5.65 13.97
C LEU A 318 3.03 5.82 15.31
N ALA A 319 2.99 4.83 16.20
CA ALA A 319 3.54 4.90 17.55
C ALA A 319 5.03 5.31 17.58
N VAL A 320 5.81 4.87 16.59
CA VAL A 320 7.26 5.15 16.48
C VAL A 320 7.60 6.31 15.53
N PHE A 321 6.63 6.80 14.75
CA PHE A 321 6.86 7.87 13.77
C PHE A 321 6.74 9.25 14.43
N GLY A 322 7.67 10.16 14.12
CA GLY A 322 7.72 11.53 14.64
C GLY A 322 8.01 12.60 13.58
N GLY A 323 7.83 12.27 12.30
CA GLY A 323 8.05 13.20 11.19
C GLY A 323 6.83 14.10 10.91
N ILE A 324 6.72 14.54 9.66
CA ILE A 324 5.58 15.32 9.17
C ILE A 324 4.51 14.36 8.64
N LEU A 325 3.27 14.50 9.09
CA LEU A 325 2.13 13.75 8.56
C LEU A 325 1.24 14.67 7.73
N GLN A 326 1.23 14.44 6.41
CA GLN A 326 0.30 15.06 5.51
C GLN A 326 -0.99 14.24 5.41
N ALA A 327 -2.06 14.68 6.07
CA ALA A 327 -3.32 13.96 6.13
C ALA A 327 -4.53 14.89 6.01
N ASP A 328 -5.74 14.33 5.96
CA ASP A 328 -6.96 15.10 6.16
C ASP A 328 -7.05 15.68 7.60
N CYS A 329 -8.02 16.56 7.85
CA CYS A 329 -8.22 17.15 9.18
C CYS A 329 -9.05 16.21 10.08
N TYR A 330 -8.76 14.90 10.04
CA TYR A 330 -9.44 13.93 10.88
C TYR A 330 -8.96 14.03 12.33
N SER A 331 -9.88 14.26 13.25
CA SER A 331 -9.58 14.48 14.68
C SER A 331 -8.92 13.29 15.38
N GLY A 332 -9.05 12.07 14.84
CA GLY A 332 -8.36 10.90 15.40
C GLY A 332 -6.83 10.96 15.32
N PHE A 333 -6.26 11.88 14.51
CA PHE A 333 -4.83 12.16 14.50
C PHE A 333 -4.37 13.14 15.59
N GLU A 334 -5.27 13.92 16.19
CA GLU A 334 -4.90 14.97 17.17
C GLU A 334 -4.00 14.47 18.31
N PRO A 335 -4.22 13.28 18.91
CA PRO A 335 -3.36 12.78 19.98
C PRO A 335 -1.90 12.54 19.55
N LEU A 336 -1.64 12.37 18.26
CA LEU A 336 -0.29 12.18 17.73
C LEU A 336 0.54 13.46 17.68
N PHE A 337 -0.13 14.61 17.71
CA PHE A 337 0.51 15.93 17.64
C PHE A 337 0.81 16.51 19.02
N ASP A 338 0.29 15.90 20.09
CA ASP A 338 0.39 16.41 21.46
C ASP A 338 1.70 15.94 22.15
N PRO A 339 2.62 16.84 22.53
CA PRO A 339 3.84 16.51 23.28
C PRO A 339 3.60 15.87 24.64
N LYS A 340 2.41 16.03 25.23
CA LYS A 340 2.06 15.38 26.50
C LYS A 340 1.65 13.91 26.31
N ARG A 341 1.25 13.52 25.10
CA ARG A 341 0.72 12.17 24.80
C ARG A 341 1.71 11.29 24.05
N LYS A 342 2.67 11.88 23.34
CA LYS A 342 3.63 11.15 22.51
C LYS A 342 5.04 11.70 22.71
N ALA A 343 6.00 10.78 22.93
CA ALA A 343 7.40 11.15 23.14
C ALA A 343 8.03 11.88 21.94
N MET A 344 7.62 11.52 20.71
CA MET A 344 8.03 12.19 19.47
C MET A 344 6.79 12.69 18.72
N PRO A 345 6.29 13.90 19.02
CA PRO A 345 5.08 14.43 18.39
C PRO A 345 5.23 14.58 16.88
N ILE A 346 4.18 14.23 16.16
CA ILE A 346 4.12 14.40 14.71
C ILE A 346 3.84 15.86 14.38
N THR A 347 4.48 16.39 13.35
CA THR A 347 4.14 17.71 12.79
C THR A 347 2.99 17.57 11.78
N PRO A 348 1.81 18.18 12.02
CA PRO A 348 0.70 18.07 11.08
C PRO A 348 0.92 18.93 9.83
N ALA A 349 0.60 18.37 8.67
CA ALA A 349 0.44 19.11 7.42
C ALA A 349 -0.93 18.80 6.80
N PHE A 350 -1.81 19.79 6.69
CA PHE A 350 -3.16 19.51 6.21
C PHE A 350 -3.20 19.38 4.68
N CYS A 351 -3.83 18.30 4.20
CA CYS A 351 -3.89 17.96 2.80
C CYS A 351 -4.84 18.90 2.03
N LEU A 352 -4.26 19.73 1.16
CA LEU A 352 -5.03 20.66 0.33
C LEU A 352 -5.95 19.95 -0.66
N ALA A 353 -5.63 18.72 -1.08
CA ALA A 353 -6.50 17.93 -1.96
C ALA A 353 -7.80 17.53 -1.27
N HIS A 354 -7.74 17.19 0.03
CA HIS A 354 -8.92 16.91 0.84
C HIS A 354 -9.77 18.17 1.06
N ALA A 355 -9.13 19.32 1.34
CA ALA A 355 -9.85 20.59 1.43
C ALA A 355 -10.51 20.99 0.09
N ARG A 356 -9.81 20.77 -1.04
CA ARG A 356 -10.32 21.02 -2.41
C ARG A 356 -11.54 20.18 -2.75
N ARG A 357 -11.62 18.94 -2.28
CA ARG A 357 -12.73 18.01 -2.58
C ARG A 357 -14.10 18.60 -2.22
N GLY A 358 -14.22 19.27 -1.07
CA GLY A 358 -15.48 19.91 -0.66
C GLY A 358 -15.95 21.00 -1.64
N PHE A 359 -15.02 21.79 -2.18
CA PHE A 359 -15.35 22.79 -3.21
C PHE A 359 -15.74 22.13 -4.54
N PHE A 360 -15.08 21.03 -4.92
CA PHE A 360 -15.46 20.24 -6.10
C PHE A 360 -16.89 19.72 -6.00
N GLU A 361 -17.27 19.12 -4.88
CA GLU A 361 -18.62 18.60 -4.67
C GLU A 361 -19.70 19.69 -4.74
N LEU A 362 -19.39 20.91 -4.31
CA LEU A 362 -20.27 22.08 -4.39
C LEU A 362 -20.28 22.76 -5.76
N ALA A 363 -19.26 22.49 -6.59
CA ALA A 363 -19.11 23.00 -7.95
C ALA A 363 -19.56 21.99 -9.02
N ASP A 364 -19.91 20.76 -8.63
CA ASP A 364 -20.29 19.66 -9.53
C ASP A 364 -21.69 19.87 -10.12
N ILE A 365 -21.69 20.45 -11.33
CA ILE A 365 -22.90 20.76 -12.11
C ILE A 365 -23.66 19.48 -12.49
N GLU A 366 -22.95 18.37 -12.79
CA GLU A 366 -23.60 17.12 -13.19
C GLU A 366 -24.30 16.44 -12.02
N LYS A 367 -23.68 16.44 -10.84
CA LYS A 367 -24.31 15.93 -9.61
C LYS A 367 -25.52 16.78 -9.22
N ALA A 368 -25.40 18.12 -9.29
CA ALA A 368 -26.52 19.02 -9.05
C ALA A 368 -27.68 18.80 -10.05
N ALA A 369 -27.38 18.49 -11.31
CA ALA A 369 -28.38 18.16 -12.33
C ALA A 369 -29.04 16.79 -12.09
N ARG A 370 -28.28 15.78 -11.61
CA ARG A 370 -28.80 14.45 -11.25
C ARG A 370 -29.70 14.46 -10.01
N ASP A 371 -29.43 15.33 -9.04
CA ASP A 371 -30.20 15.44 -7.80
C ASP A 371 -31.53 16.24 -7.96
N GLY A 372 -31.80 16.76 -9.16
CA GLY A 372 -33.06 17.45 -9.51
C GLY A 372 -33.33 18.70 -8.64
N GLN A 373 -34.61 19.02 -8.40
CA GLN A 373 -35.02 20.15 -7.53
C GLN A 373 -34.55 20.06 -6.06
N LYS A 374 -33.87 18.98 -5.66
CA LYS A 374 -33.23 18.82 -4.34
C LYS A 374 -31.73 19.10 -4.35
N GLY A 375 -31.13 19.29 -5.53
CA GLY A 375 -29.72 19.67 -5.68
C GLY A 375 -29.47 21.08 -5.16
N LYS A 376 -28.42 21.25 -4.36
CA LYS A 376 -27.97 22.59 -3.96
C LYS A 376 -27.53 23.35 -5.23
N PRO A 377 -27.91 24.63 -5.41
CA PRO A 377 -27.43 25.41 -6.54
C PRO A 377 -25.90 25.44 -6.55
N VAL A 378 -25.31 25.26 -7.73
CA VAL A 378 -23.86 25.29 -7.93
C VAL A 378 -23.31 26.62 -7.41
N SER A 379 -22.41 26.55 -6.42
CA SER A 379 -21.92 27.76 -5.78
C SER A 379 -20.88 28.44 -6.67
N PRO A 380 -21.09 29.69 -7.14
CA PRO A 380 -20.09 30.43 -7.92
C PRO A 380 -18.78 30.61 -7.16
N ILE A 381 -18.87 30.73 -5.82
CA ILE A 381 -17.71 30.82 -4.93
C ILE A 381 -16.93 29.50 -4.91
N ALA A 382 -17.61 28.35 -4.90
CA ALA A 382 -16.94 27.05 -4.95
C ALA A 382 -16.23 26.83 -6.29
N LEU A 383 -16.85 27.22 -7.41
CA LEU A 383 -16.24 27.13 -8.73
C LEU A 383 -14.98 28.01 -8.86
N GLU A 384 -15.04 29.25 -8.35
CA GLU A 384 -13.88 30.13 -8.31
C GLU A 384 -12.79 29.61 -7.36
N ALA A 385 -13.16 29.04 -6.20
CA ALA A 385 -12.22 28.42 -5.28
C ALA A 385 -11.49 27.23 -5.93
N VAL A 386 -12.21 26.36 -6.65
CA VAL A 386 -11.65 25.27 -7.46
C VAL A 386 -10.65 25.81 -8.47
N ARG A 387 -11.03 26.82 -9.27
CA ARG A 387 -10.15 27.42 -10.28
C ARG A 387 -8.85 27.96 -9.69
N ARG A 388 -8.94 28.65 -8.54
CA ARG A 388 -7.75 29.18 -7.84
C ARG A 388 -6.88 28.08 -7.28
N LEU A 389 -7.49 27.05 -6.69
CA LEU A 389 -6.76 25.89 -6.19
C LEU A 389 -6.06 25.17 -7.35
N ASP A 390 -6.71 25.00 -8.49
CA ASP A 390 -6.12 24.35 -9.67
C ASP A 390 -4.87 25.07 -10.16
N ALA A 391 -4.90 26.40 -10.22
CA ALA A 391 -3.71 27.19 -10.54
C ALA A 391 -2.56 26.95 -9.55
N LEU A 392 -2.85 26.76 -8.25
CA LEU A 392 -1.83 26.40 -7.25
C LEU A 392 -1.30 24.97 -7.47
N PHE A 393 -2.18 24.01 -7.74
CA PHE A 393 -1.79 22.62 -8.02
C PHE A 393 -0.91 22.52 -9.27
N GLU A 394 -1.17 23.31 -10.30
CA GLU A 394 -0.33 23.38 -11.51
C GLU A 394 1.06 23.96 -11.21
N ILE A 395 1.14 25.02 -10.39
CA ILE A 395 2.43 25.55 -9.93
C ILE A 395 3.19 24.48 -9.13
N GLU A 396 2.53 23.79 -8.19
CA GLU A 396 3.16 22.74 -7.38
C GLU A 396 3.64 21.56 -8.24
N ARG A 397 2.85 21.13 -9.23
CA ARG A 397 3.27 20.10 -10.20
C ARG A 397 4.51 20.50 -10.98
N ALA A 398 4.59 21.75 -11.42
CA ALA A 398 5.73 22.27 -12.18
C ALA A 398 7.03 22.37 -11.37
N ILE A 399 6.96 22.31 -10.04
CA ILE A 399 8.12 22.38 -9.13
C ILE A 399 8.41 21.07 -8.40
N ASN A 400 7.70 19.98 -8.73
CA ASN A 400 8.01 18.65 -8.23
C ASN A 400 9.47 18.27 -8.56
N GLY A 401 10.15 17.65 -7.60
CA GLY A 401 11.55 17.23 -7.75
C GLY A 401 12.56 18.36 -7.61
N ARG A 402 12.14 19.59 -7.30
CA ARG A 402 13.05 20.67 -6.91
C ARG A 402 13.36 20.63 -5.41
N SER A 403 14.50 21.22 -5.03
CA SER A 403 14.90 21.39 -3.63
C SER A 403 13.87 22.22 -2.84
N ALA A 404 13.92 22.14 -1.51
CA ALA A 404 13.05 22.93 -0.65
C ALA A 404 13.15 24.44 -0.93
N ASP A 405 14.36 24.96 -1.10
CA ASP A 405 14.60 26.37 -1.44
C ASP A 405 14.12 26.73 -2.84
N GLY A 406 14.35 25.86 -3.83
CA GLY A 406 13.86 26.06 -5.19
C GLY A 406 12.33 26.12 -5.25
N ARG A 407 11.64 25.26 -4.49
CA ARG A 407 10.17 25.31 -4.38
C ARG A 407 9.72 26.56 -3.63
N ARG A 408 10.36 26.93 -2.53
CA ARG A 408 10.04 28.15 -1.77
C ARG A 408 10.19 29.40 -2.63
N ALA A 409 11.27 29.52 -3.41
CA ALA A 409 11.50 30.65 -4.31
C ALA A 409 10.37 30.78 -5.34
N VAL A 410 9.99 29.69 -6.02
CA VAL A 410 8.88 29.71 -6.99
C VAL A 410 7.55 30.03 -6.32
N ARG A 411 7.30 29.52 -5.11
CA ARG A 411 6.10 29.89 -4.33
C ARG A 411 6.10 31.39 -4.01
N GLN A 412 7.24 31.96 -3.60
CA GLN A 412 7.33 33.40 -3.32
C GLN A 412 7.15 34.25 -4.58
N GLU A 413 7.73 33.83 -5.71
CA GLU A 413 7.57 34.51 -6.99
C GLU A 413 6.14 34.41 -7.53
N ARG A 414 5.57 33.20 -7.59
CA ARG A 414 4.31 32.93 -8.30
C ARG A 414 3.07 32.98 -7.42
N ILE A 415 3.19 32.66 -6.12
CA ILE A 415 2.05 32.60 -5.19
C ILE A 415 1.95 33.88 -4.35
N ALA A 416 3.07 34.53 -3.98
CA ALA A 416 3.02 35.74 -3.13
C ALA A 416 2.69 37.04 -3.90
N LEU A 417 3.01 37.14 -5.21
CA LEU A 417 2.64 38.28 -6.04
C LEU A 417 1.11 38.40 -6.26
N GLY A 418 0.37 37.29 -6.24
CA GLY A 418 -1.10 37.30 -6.33
C GLY A 418 -1.83 37.53 -5.01
N ARG A 419 -1.24 37.14 -3.87
CA ARG A 419 -1.93 37.10 -2.56
C ARG A 419 -1.93 38.43 -1.80
N ARG A 420 -1.03 39.37 -2.12
CA ARG A 420 -0.82 40.58 -1.29
C ARG A 420 -1.38 41.90 -1.83
N ASN A 421 -1.65 42.05 -3.13
CA ASN A 421 -2.04 43.36 -3.67
C ASN A 421 -3.50 43.51 -4.10
N TRP A 422 -4.31 42.44 -4.15
CA TRP A 422 -5.64 42.49 -4.76
C TRP A 422 -6.66 41.76 -3.89
N THR A 423 -7.01 42.35 -2.76
CA THR A 423 -8.04 41.78 -1.87
C THR A 423 -9.45 42.09 -2.36
N PHE A 424 -9.66 43.26 -2.98
CA PHE A 424 -10.87 43.65 -3.71
C PHE A 424 -10.63 44.95 -4.50
N ALA A 425 -11.37 45.16 -5.60
CA ALA A 425 -11.57 46.50 -6.15
C ALA A 425 -12.77 47.14 -5.41
N GLY A 426 -12.58 48.32 -4.80
CA GLY A 426 -13.63 48.96 -3.97
C GLY A 426 -14.90 49.40 -4.71
N SER A 427 -14.94 49.26 -6.05
CA SER A 427 -16.10 49.43 -6.91
C SER A 427 -15.81 48.83 -8.29
N GLN A 428 -16.85 48.58 -9.12
CA GLN A 428 -16.67 48.16 -10.51
C GLN A 428 -15.74 49.10 -11.28
N ARG A 429 -15.94 50.42 -11.12
CA ARG A 429 -15.09 51.44 -11.74
C ARG A 429 -13.64 51.42 -11.23
N GLY A 430 -13.41 50.98 -10.00
CA GLY A 430 -12.07 50.70 -9.47
C GLY A 430 -11.43 49.47 -10.13
N ALA A 431 -12.22 48.44 -10.42
CA ALA A 431 -11.76 47.24 -11.11
C ALA A 431 -11.38 47.55 -12.57
N ASP A 432 -12.19 48.34 -13.27
CA ASP A 432 -11.95 48.72 -14.65
C ASP A 432 -10.63 49.51 -14.79
N ARG A 433 -10.35 50.44 -13.86
CA ARG A 433 -9.07 51.17 -13.81
C ARG A 433 -7.87 50.25 -13.56
N ALA A 434 -8.04 49.28 -12.67
CA ALA A 434 -7.00 48.31 -12.37
C ALA A 434 -6.69 47.43 -13.60
N ALA A 435 -7.73 47.04 -14.35
CA ALA A 435 -7.57 46.31 -15.60
C ALA A 435 -6.78 47.14 -16.64
N ILE A 436 -7.13 48.42 -16.82
CA ILE A 436 -6.43 49.33 -17.76
C ILE A 436 -4.93 49.42 -17.41
N MET A 437 -4.59 49.66 -16.13
CA MET A 437 -3.19 49.79 -15.72
C MET A 437 -2.42 48.47 -15.85
N LEU A 438 -3.04 47.34 -15.53
CA LEU A 438 -2.42 46.02 -15.74
C LEU A 438 -2.15 45.73 -17.21
N THR A 439 -3.07 46.05 -18.11
CA THR A 439 -2.88 45.90 -19.56
C THR A 439 -1.64 46.67 -20.00
N MET A 440 -1.51 47.95 -19.61
CA MET A 440 -0.37 48.78 -20.02
C MET A 440 0.96 48.28 -19.44
N ILE A 441 1.00 47.97 -18.15
CA ILE A 441 2.22 47.50 -17.47
C ILE A 441 2.68 46.14 -18.02
N THR A 442 1.74 45.23 -18.24
CA THR A 442 2.04 43.89 -18.78
C THR A 442 2.50 43.99 -20.23
N THR A 443 1.87 44.84 -21.03
CA THR A 443 2.29 45.08 -22.42
C THR A 443 3.71 45.65 -22.49
N CYS A 444 4.09 46.57 -21.60
CA CYS A 444 5.47 47.06 -21.52
C CYS A 444 6.47 45.93 -21.23
N ARG A 445 6.17 45.09 -20.23
CA ARG A 445 7.03 43.95 -19.87
C ARG A 445 7.21 42.96 -21.02
N LEU A 446 6.14 42.67 -21.76
CA LEU A 446 6.19 41.75 -22.91
C LEU A 446 7.01 42.31 -24.08
N ASN A 447 7.23 43.62 -24.15
CA ASN A 447 8.02 44.28 -25.19
C ASN A 447 9.45 44.65 -24.69
N ASP A 448 9.86 44.10 -23.54
CA ASP A 448 11.12 44.43 -22.86
C ASP A 448 11.31 45.94 -22.66
N VAL A 449 10.24 46.62 -22.26
CA VAL A 449 10.22 48.05 -21.93
C VAL A 449 10.00 48.20 -20.44
N ASP A 450 10.80 49.04 -19.78
CA ASP A 450 10.56 49.40 -18.39
C ASP A 450 9.20 50.12 -18.28
N PRO A 451 8.19 49.50 -17.62
CA PRO A 451 6.85 50.07 -17.55
C PRO A 451 6.81 51.42 -16.84
N LYS A 452 7.71 51.67 -15.89
CA LYS A 452 7.76 52.92 -15.13
C LYS A 452 8.32 54.05 -16.00
N ALA A 453 9.40 53.79 -16.72
CA ALA A 453 10.01 54.77 -17.62
C ALA A 453 9.06 55.13 -18.78
N TRP A 454 8.42 54.13 -19.37
CA TRP A 454 7.41 54.33 -20.40
C TRP A 454 6.23 55.15 -19.87
N LEU A 455 5.66 54.79 -18.71
CA LEU A 455 4.48 55.46 -18.18
C LEU A 455 4.77 56.93 -17.82
N ALA A 456 5.94 57.23 -17.27
CA ALA A 456 6.35 58.61 -16.97
C ALA A 456 6.42 59.46 -18.25
N ASP A 457 7.03 58.93 -19.31
CA ASP A 457 7.21 59.63 -20.57
C ASP A 457 5.90 59.77 -21.38
N VAL A 458 5.03 58.75 -21.30
CA VAL A 458 3.67 58.81 -21.87
C VAL A 458 2.84 59.86 -21.15
N LEU A 459 2.78 59.84 -19.81
CA LEU A 459 1.96 60.79 -19.04
C LEU A 459 2.44 62.24 -19.18
N ALA A 460 3.73 62.47 -19.44
CA ALA A 460 4.29 63.81 -19.66
C ALA A 460 3.87 64.43 -20.99
N ARG A 461 3.53 63.64 -22.01
CA ARG A 461 3.32 64.12 -23.39
C ARG A 461 1.95 63.79 -23.97
N ILE A 462 1.20 62.85 -23.39
CA ILE A 462 -0.06 62.35 -23.94
C ILE A 462 -1.12 63.45 -24.13
N ALA A 463 -1.11 64.49 -23.29
CA ALA A 463 -2.05 65.60 -23.40
C ALA A 463 -1.73 66.57 -24.55
N ASP A 464 -0.46 66.67 -24.94
CA ASP A 464 0.02 67.59 -25.99
C ASP A 464 0.12 66.91 -27.36
N LEU A 465 -0.07 65.59 -27.42
CA LEU A 465 -0.03 64.81 -28.66
C LEU A 465 -1.42 64.74 -29.32
N PRO A 466 -1.54 65.06 -30.62
CA PRO A 466 -2.80 64.89 -31.34
C PRO A 466 -3.18 63.41 -31.40
N THR A 467 -4.47 63.10 -31.34
CA THR A 467 -5.01 61.73 -31.30
C THR A 467 -4.47 60.82 -32.41
N SER A 468 -4.19 61.37 -33.59
CA SER A 468 -3.62 60.64 -34.73
C SER A 468 -2.24 60.05 -34.45
N ARG A 469 -1.49 60.61 -33.49
CA ARG A 469 -0.11 60.22 -33.15
C ARG A 469 0.01 59.40 -31.87
N LEU A 470 -1.10 59.07 -31.19
CA LEU A 470 -1.06 58.29 -29.94
C LEU A 470 -0.45 56.88 -30.12
N HIS A 471 -0.51 56.32 -31.33
CA HIS A 471 0.10 55.03 -31.63
C HIS A 471 1.63 55.03 -31.42
N GLU A 472 2.29 56.19 -31.55
CA GLU A 472 3.73 56.36 -31.29
C GLU A 472 4.09 56.13 -29.81
N LEU A 473 3.12 56.27 -28.90
CA LEU A 473 3.30 56.01 -27.48
C LEU A 473 3.12 54.54 -27.10
N LEU A 474 2.77 53.64 -28.04
CA LEU A 474 2.68 52.21 -27.74
C LEU A 474 4.05 51.66 -27.33
N PRO A 475 4.14 50.70 -26.39
CA PRO A 475 5.44 50.30 -25.84
C PRO A 475 6.49 49.88 -26.88
N TRP A 476 6.09 49.19 -27.95
CA TRP A 476 7.00 48.78 -29.01
C TRP A 476 7.46 49.95 -29.91
N GLU A 477 6.57 50.88 -30.26
CA GLU A 477 6.92 52.07 -31.06
C GLU A 477 7.77 53.05 -30.24
N TRP A 478 7.42 53.26 -28.97
CA TRP A 478 8.16 54.08 -28.03
C TRP A 478 9.62 53.63 -27.88
N LYS A 479 9.83 52.30 -27.84
CA LYS A 479 11.16 51.69 -27.79
C LYS A 479 11.95 51.96 -29.08
N LEU A 480 11.32 51.78 -30.24
CA LEU A 480 11.95 52.00 -31.55
C LEU A 480 12.36 53.47 -31.73
N LEU A 481 11.48 54.41 -31.38
CA LEU A 481 11.74 55.85 -31.49
C LEU A 481 12.90 56.31 -30.60
N ARG A 482 13.01 55.77 -29.38
CA ARG A 482 14.12 56.06 -28.46
C ARG A 482 15.44 55.42 -28.87
N GLN A 483 15.40 54.31 -29.60
CA GLN A 483 16.60 53.69 -30.18
C GLN A 483 17.10 54.47 -31.40
N ALA A 484 16.21 55.13 -32.15
CA ALA A 484 16.54 55.93 -33.32
C ALA A 484 17.11 57.33 -32.98
N ASN A 485 16.77 57.92 -31.83
CA ASN A 485 17.21 59.26 -31.40
C ASN A 485 17.86 59.23 -30.00
N PRO A 486 19.19 59.03 -29.87
CA PRO A 486 19.85 58.88 -28.57
C PRO A 486 19.99 60.16 -27.74
N THR A 487 19.80 61.33 -28.34
CA THR A 487 20.09 62.64 -27.73
C THR A 487 19.14 63.04 -26.60
N ASP A 488 17.99 62.38 -26.45
CA ASP A 488 17.00 62.64 -25.38
C ASP A 488 17.21 61.79 -24.12
N GLN A 489 18.27 60.97 -24.05
CA GLN A 489 18.52 60.08 -22.91
C GLN A 489 19.07 60.78 -21.65
N GLN A 490 19.36 62.09 -21.66
CA GLN A 490 20.00 62.80 -20.54
C GLN A 490 19.11 63.79 -19.76
N ALA A 491 17.80 63.85 -20.00
CA ALA A 491 16.91 64.72 -19.21
C ALA A 491 15.56 64.06 -18.89
N ALA A 492 15.55 63.04 -18.01
CA ALA A 492 14.42 62.67 -17.14
C ALA A 492 14.81 61.53 -16.18
#